data_AF-A0A660M8H3-F1
#
_entry.id   AF-A0A660M8H3-F1
#
_cell.length_a   1.000
_cell.length_b   1.000
_cell.length_c   1.000
_cell.angle_alpha   90.00
_cell.angle_beta   90.00
_cell.angle_gamma   90.00
#
_symmetry.space_group_name_H-M   'P 1'
#
loop_
_entity.id
_entity.type
_entity.pdbx_description
1 polymer ?
#
loop_
_entity_poly.entity_id
_entity_poly.type
_entity_poly.pdbx_seq_one_letter_code
_entity_poly.pdbx_strand_id
1 'polypeptide(L)'
;IPQDGQFAVKVADKEVDLRIAISPVVWGEQVVIRLLDKTGTSFELEQMGYAGRALRLIRQGIHRPNGMILTSGPTGSGKSTSLYALIKEIKDDTINIVTLEDPVEYKMEGVNQIQVNSDVGLTFANGLRSILRQDPDVVMVGEIRDNETANLAVQAALTGHLVF
;
A
#
# COMPACT_ATOMS: atom_id res chain seq x y z
N ILE A 1 21.32 5.04 22.07
CA ILE A 1 20.62 4.00 21.26
C ILE A 1 19.76 4.71 20.23
N PRO A 2 19.53 4.15 19.04
CA PRO A 2 18.55 4.70 18.10
C PRO A 2 17.17 4.80 18.74
N GLN A 3 16.41 5.83 18.39
CA GLN A 3 15.05 6.08 18.85
C GLN A 3 14.16 6.50 17.68
N ASP A 4 12.97 5.92 17.61
CA ASP A 4 11.95 6.25 16.61
C ASP A 4 10.68 6.74 17.32
N GLY A 5 10.01 7.73 16.74
CA GLY A 5 8.76 8.28 17.27
C GLY A 5 7.86 8.87 16.20
N GLN A 6 6.56 8.91 16.48
CA GLN A 6 5.55 9.53 15.62
C GLN A 6 4.60 10.41 16.44
N PHE A 7 4.31 11.61 15.94
CA PHE A 7 3.26 12.47 16.50
C PHE A 7 2.70 13.42 15.43
N ALA A 8 1.46 13.85 15.61
CA ALA A 8 0.81 14.83 14.74
C ALA A 8 1.06 16.25 15.27
N VAL A 9 1.26 17.20 14.36
CA VAL A 9 1.31 18.63 14.67
C VAL A 9 0.32 19.39 13.80
N LYS A 10 -0.31 20.42 14.37
CA LYS A 10 -1.16 21.34 13.62
C LYS A 10 -0.37 22.60 13.28
N VAL A 11 -0.18 22.89 11.99
CA VAL A 11 0.55 24.06 11.49
C VAL A 11 -0.27 24.72 10.39
N ALA A 12 -0.56 26.03 10.52
CA ALA A 12 -1.31 26.80 9.52
C ALA A 12 -2.61 26.10 9.03
N ASP A 13 -3.39 25.59 9.99
CA ASP A 13 -4.63 24.81 9.79
C ASP A 13 -4.50 23.49 9.01
N LYS A 14 -3.27 23.02 8.77
CA LYS A 14 -3.01 21.68 8.29
C LYS A 14 -2.54 20.77 9.41
N GLU A 15 -3.01 19.54 9.39
CA GLU A 15 -2.51 18.47 10.26
C GLU A 15 -1.39 17.74 9.51
N VAL A 16 -0.20 17.70 10.10
CA VAL A 16 0.99 17.05 9.52
C VAL A 16 1.46 15.99 10.50
N ASP A 17 1.60 14.75 10.03
CA ASP A 17 2.22 13.69 10.81
C ASP A 17 3.75 13.79 10.68
N LEU A 18 4.44 13.77 11.82
CA LEU A 18 5.89 13.74 11.88
C LEU A 18 6.33 12.34 12.28
N ARG A 19 7.25 11.75 11.48
CA ARG A 19 8.06 10.61 11.92
C ARG A 19 9.48 11.11 12.20
N ILE A 20 9.96 10.87 13.42
CA ILE A 20 11.30 11.28 13.86
C ILE A 20 12.12 10.03 14.12
N ALA A 21 13.31 9.98 13.52
CA ALA A 21 14.34 8.99 13.82
C ALA A 21 15.58 9.71 14.36
N ILE A 22 16.06 9.28 15.52
CA ILE A 22 17.26 9.81 16.18
C ILE A 22 18.28 8.68 16.26
N SER A 23 19.49 8.91 15.78
CA SER A 23 20.57 7.91 15.82
C SER A 23 21.87 8.51 16.37
N PRO A 24 22.59 7.83 17.28
CA PRO A 24 23.90 8.29 17.74
C PRO A 24 24.91 8.25 16.58
N VAL A 25 25.65 9.33 16.42
CA VAL A 25 26.77 9.48 15.48
C VAL A 25 28.03 9.88 16.24
N VAL A 26 29.20 9.78 15.61
CA VAL A 26 30.51 10.06 16.26
C VAL A 26 30.53 11.42 16.99
N TRP A 27 29.80 12.41 16.46
CA TRP A 27 29.80 13.79 16.95
C TRP A 27 28.51 14.20 17.68
N GLY A 28 27.67 13.24 18.09
CA GLY A 28 26.41 13.53 18.80
C GLY A 28 25.25 12.68 18.30
N GLU A 29 24.14 13.33 17.93
CA GLU A 29 22.95 12.66 17.42
C GLU A 29 22.54 13.22 16.05
N GLN A 30 22.20 12.34 15.12
CA GLN A 30 21.56 12.69 13.86
C GLN A 30 20.05 12.57 14.02
N VAL A 31 19.33 13.64 13.70
CA VAL A 31 17.87 13.68 13.71
C VAL A 31 17.35 13.76 12.28
N VAL A 32 16.48 12.83 11.90
CA VAL A 32 15.77 12.83 10.63
C VAL A 32 14.29 13.01 10.91
N ILE A 33 13.68 14.05 10.32
CA ILE A 33 12.25 14.31 10.41
C ILE A 33 11.64 14.10 9.03
N ARG A 34 10.68 13.20 8.94
CA ARG A 34 9.85 13.00 7.74
C ARG A 34 8.48 13.60 7.97
N LEU A 35 8.10 14.53 7.09
CA LEU A 35 6.77 15.11 7.05
C LEU A 35 5.86 14.18 6.24
N LEU A 36 4.74 13.78 6.82
CA LEU A 36 3.67 13.05 6.18
C LEU A 36 2.45 13.97 6.12
N ASP A 37 2.17 14.48 4.93
CA ASP A 37 0.96 15.23 4.69
C ASP A 37 -0.21 14.24 4.55
N LYS A 38 -1.18 14.32 5.48
CA LYS A 38 -2.42 13.53 5.41
C LYS A 38 -3.48 14.20 4.54
N THR A 39 -3.25 15.44 4.09
CA THR A 39 -4.21 16.18 3.28
C THR A 39 -4.16 15.71 1.83
N GLY A 40 -5.12 14.85 1.47
CA GLY A 40 -5.73 14.79 0.15
C GLY A 40 -4.78 14.67 -1.04
N THR A 41 -4.07 13.56 -1.16
CA THR A 41 -3.65 13.12 -2.49
C THR A 41 -4.92 12.73 -3.26
N SER A 42 -5.23 13.42 -4.35
CA SER A 42 -6.27 12.93 -5.25
C SER A 42 -5.80 11.62 -5.87
N PHE A 43 -6.54 10.55 -5.60
CA PHE A 43 -6.30 9.22 -6.12
C PHE A 43 -6.96 8.99 -7.48
N GLU A 44 -7.20 10.05 -8.25
CA GLU A 44 -7.69 9.93 -9.62
C GLU A 44 -6.51 9.68 -10.58
N LEU A 45 -6.61 8.64 -11.41
CA LEU A 45 -5.52 8.20 -12.29
C LEU A 45 -5.06 9.31 -13.25
N GLU A 46 -5.98 10.10 -13.77
CA GLU A 46 -5.68 11.25 -14.63
C GLU A 46 -4.81 12.30 -13.91
N GLN A 47 -5.10 12.57 -12.64
CA GLN A 47 -4.36 13.55 -11.84
C GLN A 47 -2.97 13.05 -11.46
N MET A 48 -2.75 11.73 -11.50
CA MET A 48 -1.42 11.11 -11.36
C MET A 48 -0.58 11.17 -12.65
N GLY A 49 -1.13 11.71 -13.74
CA GLY A 49 -0.45 11.82 -15.03
C GLY A 49 -0.65 10.62 -15.96
N TYR A 50 -1.51 9.66 -15.61
CA TYR A 50 -1.90 8.62 -16.56
C TYR A 50 -2.79 9.21 -17.64
N ALA A 51 -2.40 9.04 -18.91
CA ALA A 51 -3.14 9.60 -20.03
C ALA A 51 -3.16 8.68 -21.25
N GLY A 52 -4.09 8.97 -22.17
CA GLY A 52 -4.15 8.37 -23.50
C GLY A 52 -4.20 6.84 -23.47
N ARG A 53 -3.28 6.19 -24.20
CA ARG A 53 -3.24 4.72 -24.33
C ARG A 53 -2.93 4.04 -23.00
N ALA A 54 -2.03 4.59 -22.18
CA ALA A 54 -1.64 3.98 -20.92
C ALA A 54 -2.83 3.90 -19.94
N LEU A 55 -3.55 5.01 -19.78
CA LEU A 55 -4.76 5.06 -18.94
C LEU A 55 -5.82 4.05 -19.37
N ARG A 56 -6.07 3.93 -20.69
CA ARG A 56 -7.02 2.93 -21.22
C ARG A 56 -6.61 1.49 -20.91
N LEU A 57 -5.32 1.17 -21.07
CA LEU A 57 -4.81 -0.16 -20.77
C LEU A 57 -4.87 -0.48 -19.27
N ILE A 58 -4.56 0.50 -18.42
CA ILE A 58 -4.68 0.37 -16.97
C ILE A 58 -6.14 0.08 -16.59
N ARG A 59 -7.09 0.90 -17.06
CA ARG A 59 -8.53 0.69 -16.82
C ARG A 59 -9.00 -0.67 -17.31
N GLN A 60 -8.55 -1.12 -18.48
CA GLN A 60 -8.88 -2.44 -18.98
C GLN A 60 -8.32 -3.57 -18.10
N GLY A 61 -7.13 -3.39 -17.53
CA GLY A 61 -6.48 -4.36 -16.66
C GLY A 61 -7.18 -4.51 -15.31
N ILE A 62 -7.47 -3.38 -14.64
CA ILE A 62 -8.08 -3.39 -13.30
C ILE A 62 -9.53 -3.87 -13.28
N HIS A 63 -10.24 -3.86 -14.40
CA HIS A 63 -11.61 -4.39 -14.50
C HIS A 63 -11.66 -5.87 -14.90
N ARG A 64 -10.51 -6.57 -14.94
CA ARG A 64 -10.51 -8.01 -15.18
C ARG A 64 -11.00 -8.75 -13.93
N PRO A 65 -11.71 -9.88 -14.10
CA PRO A 65 -12.23 -10.64 -12.96
C PRO A 65 -11.12 -11.28 -12.12
N ASN A 66 -9.94 -11.51 -12.71
CA ASN A 66 -8.76 -12.03 -12.02
C ASN A 66 -7.50 -11.71 -12.82
N GLY A 67 -6.36 -11.92 -12.17
CA GLY A 67 -5.03 -11.72 -12.74
C GLY A 67 -4.11 -10.98 -11.77
N MET A 68 -2.90 -10.68 -12.22
CA MET A 68 -1.90 -9.98 -11.42
C MET A 68 -1.48 -8.69 -12.11
N ILE A 69 -1.48 -7.59 -11.36
CA ILE A 69 -1.04 -6.27 -11.79
C ILE A 69 0.16 -5.87 -10.95
N LEU A 70 1.35 -5.86 -11.54
CA LEU A 70 2.59 -5.54 -10.83
C LEU A 70 2.96 -4.07 -10.99
N THR A 71 3.20 -3.40 -9.86
CA THR A 71 3.78 -2.06 -9.83
C THR A 71 5.22 -2.13 -9.34
N SER A 72 6.16 -1.64 -10.13
CA SER A 72 7.59 -1.66 -9.81
C SER A 72 8.23 -0.28 -9.91
N GLY A 73 9.34 -0.09 -9.18
CA GLY A 73 10.06 1.18 -9.11
C GLY A 73 10.79 1.37 -7.78
N PRO A 74 11.78 2.28 -7.71
CA PRO A 74 12.52 2.54 -6.48
C PRO A 74 11.64 3.15 -5.38
N THR A 75 12.17 3.27 -4.17
CA THR A 75 11.50 3.98 -3.07
C THR A 75 11.21 5.42 -3.47
N GLY A 76 10.00 5.91 -3.17
CA GLY A 76 9.58 7.27 -3.52
C GLY A 76 9.09 7.46 -4.96
N SER A 77 9.01 6.40 -5.78
CA SER A 77 8.53 6.53 -7.18
C SER A 77 6.99 6.58 -7.33
N GLY A 78 6.24 6.71 -6.23
CA GLY A 78 4.78 6.80 -6.25
C GLY A 78 4.02 5.47 -6.31
N LYS A 79 4.69 4.30 -6.09
CA LYS A 79 4.04 2.97 -6.17
C LYS A 79 2.78 2.84 -5.33
N SER A 80 2.87 3.13 -4.03
CA SER A 80 1.73 3.00 -3.12
C SER A 80 0.60 3.96 -3.50
N THR A 81 0.94 5.19 -3.93
CA THR A 81 -0.03 6.15 -4.46
C THR A 81 -0.75 5.60 -5.69
N SER A 82 -0.02 4.97 -6.61
CA SER A 82 -0.60 4.35 -7.81
C SER A 82 -1.52 3.19 -7.44
N LEU A 83 -1.06 2.28 -6.57
CA LEU A 83 -1.86 1.13 -6.13
C LEU A 83 -3.19 1.56 -5.51
N TYR A 84 -3.16 2.55 -4.63
CA TYR A 84 -4.37 3.02 -3.98
C TYR A 84 -5.30 3.78 -4.94
N ALA A 85 -4.77 4.46 -5.96
CA ALA A 85 -5.57 5.03 -7.03
C ALA A 85 -6.27 3.96 -7.88
N LEU A 86 -5.57 2.86 -8.18
CA LEU A 86 -6.17 1.71 -8.87
C LEU A 86 -7.27 1.06 -8.01
N ILE A 87 -7.02 0.85 -6.72
CA ILE A 87 -8.01 0.33 -5.78
C ILE A 87 -9.23 1.25 -5.71
N LYS A 88 -9.01 2.57 -5.57
CA LYS A 88 -10.12 3.54 -5.51
C LYS A 88 -10.98 3.53 -6.78
N GLU A 89 -10.38 3.38 -7.95
CA GLU A 89 -11.10 3.34 -9.24
C GLU A 89 -12.04 2.13 -9.33
N ILE A 90 -11.66 0.98 -8.77
CA ILE A 90 -12.48 -0.24 -8.79
C ILE A 90 -13.31 -0.45 -7.52
N LYS A 91 -13.18 0.42 -6.53
CA LYS A 91 -13.84 0.28 -5.23
C LYS A 91 -15.34 0.38 -5.40
N ASP A 92 -16.03 -0.68 -5.02
CA ASP A 92 -17.48 -0.77 -4.99
C ASP A 92 -17.91 -1.60 -3.77
N ASP A 93 -19.08 -1.31 -3.21
CA ASP A 93 -19.58 -2.01 -2.01
C ASP A 93 -19.86 -3.49 -2.25
N THR A 94 -19.91 -3.93 -3.51
CA THR A 94 -20.07 -5.34 -3.90
C THR A 94 -18.76 -6.10 -4.03
N ILE A 95 -17.60 -5.42 -3.90
CA ILE A 95 -16.27 -6.01 -4.09
C ILE A 95 -15.53 -6.04 -2.75
N ASN A 96 -15.18 -7.23 -2.28
CA ASN A 96 -14.38 -7.41 -1.08
C ASN A 96 -12.90 -7.17 -1.39
N ILE A 97 -12.40 -5.99 -0.99
CA ILE A 97 -11.01 -5.58 -1.19
C ILE A 97 -10.24 -5.73 0.13
N VAL A 98 -9.16 -6.52 0.11
CA VAL A 98 -8.29 -6.74 1.26
C VAL A 98 -6.84 -6.41 0.92
N THR A 99 -6.17 -5.61 1.76
CA THR A 99 -4.77 -5.22 1.55
C THR A 99 -3.87 -5.73 2.68
N LEU A 100 -2.62 -6.02 2.36
CA LEU A 100 -1.57 -6.37 3.31
C LEU A 100 -0.38 -5.44 3.12
N GLU A 101 -0.04 -4.66 4.13
CA GLU A 101 0.85 -3.49 4.00
C GLU A 101 1.86 -3.37 5.15
N ASP A 102 3.00 -2.73 4.91
CA ASP A 102 4.05 -2.51 5.91
C ASP A 102 4.73 -1.12 5.78
N PRO A 103 4.24 -0.07 6.47
CA PRO A 103 2.97 0.03 7.19
C PRO A 103 1.81 0.47 6.28
N VAL A 104 0.60 0.55 6.83
CA VAL A 104 -0.53 1.23 6.16
C VAL A 104 -0.27 2.74 6.17
N GLU A 105 -0.17 3.37 5.00
CA GLU A 105 0.19 4.80 4.89
C GLU A 105 -1.01 5.72 5.16
N TYR A 106 -2.20 5.34 4.70
CA TYR A 106 -3.45 6.07 4.96
C TYR A 106 -4.64 5.13 4.90
N LYS A 107 -5.71 5.50 5.61
CA LYS A 107 -6.93 4.70 5.73
C LYS A 107 -7.84 4.93 4.53
N MET A 108 -8.22 3.86 3.85
CA MET A 108 -9.18 3.84 2.76
C MET A 108 -10.52 3.32 3.28
N GLU A 109 -11.54 4.17 3.26
CA GLU A 109 -12.89 3.77 3.63
C GLU A 109 -13.45 2.73 2.65
N GLY A 110 -13.98 1.63 3.19
CA GLY A 110 -14.50 0.50 2.41
C GLY A 110 -13.44 -0.50 1.95
N VAL A 111 -12.21 -0.41 2.46
CA VAL A 111 -11.13 -1.38 2.17
C VAL A 111 -10.65 -2.02 3.47
N ASN A 112 -10.51 -3.35 3.47
CA ASN A 112 -10.00 -4.10 4.62
C ASN A 112 -8.47 -4.07 4.64
N GLN A 113 -7.88 -3.08 5.32
CA GLN A 113 -6.42 -2.92 5.36
C GLN A 113 -5.79 -3.62 6.56
N ILE A 114 -4.86 -4.54 6.29
CA ILE A 114 -4.11 -5.30 7.29
C ILE A 114 -2.67 -4.81 7.29
N GLN A 115 -2.18 -4.37 8.45
CA GLN A 115 -0.77 -4.04 8.63
C GLN A 115 0.01 -5.28 9.07
N VAL A 116 1.15 -5.53 8.43
CA VAL A 116 2.14 -6.52 8.84
C VAL A 116 2.58 -6.25 10.28
N ASN A 117 2.71 -7.32 11.06
CA ASN A 117 3.18 -7.24 12.44
C ASN A 117 4.11 -8.42 12.73
N SER A 118 5.40 -8.18 12.54
CA SER A 118 6.46 -9.16 12.74
C SER A 118 6.55 -9.66 14.18
N ASP A 119 6.19 -8.84 15.17
CA ASP A 119 6.28 -9.19 16.60
C ASP A 119 5.32 -10.32 16.97
N VAL A 120 4.20 -10.45 16.25
CA VAL A 120 3.21 -11.51 16.43
C VAL A 120 3.23 -12.55 15.30
N GLY A 121 4.23 -12.49 14.42
CA GLY A 121 4.40 -13.43 13.30
C GLY A 121 3.45 -13.21 12.12
N LEU A 122 2.77 -12.07 12.04
CA LEU A 122 1.92 -11.68 10.91
C LEU A 122 2.81 -11.10 9.79
N THR A 123 3.40 -11.98 8.98
CA THR A 123 4.24 -11.64 7.80
C THR A 123 3.43 -11.52 6.52
N PHE A 124 4.03 -11.06 5.42
CA PHE A 124 3.37 -11.04 4.10
C PHE A 124 2.83 -12.41 3.67
N ALA A 125 3.65 -13.47 3.75
CA ALA A 125 3.23 -14.82 3.38
C ALA A 125 2.07 -15.34 4.24
N ASN A 126 2.17 -15.20 5.57
CA ASN A 126 1.12 -15.70 6.47
C ASN A 126 -0.15 -14.86 6.42
N GLY A 127 -0.01 -13.54 6.29
CA GLY A 127 -1.13 -12.63 6.09
C GLY A 127 -1.87 -12.95 4.79
N LEU A 128 -1.14 -13.11 3.67
CA LEU A 128 -1.73 -13.45 2.37
C LEU A 128 -2.50 -14.78 2.42
N ARG A 129 -1.95 -15.82 3.05
CA ARG A 129 -2.68 -17.07 3.29
C ARG A 129 -3.97 -16.87 4.07
N SER A 130 -3.96 -15.97 5.04
CA SER A 130 -5.14 -15.67 5.84
C SER A 130 -6.20 -14.94 5.03
N ILE A 131 -5.78 -13.95 4.23
CA ILE A 131 -6.63 -13.17 3.34
C ILE A 131 -7.38 -14.08 2.36
N LEU A 132 -6.72 -15.09 1.78
CA LEU A 132 -7.35 -16.03 0.85
C LEU A 132 -8.48 -16.89 1.47
N ARG A 133 -8.67 -16.85 2.79
CA ARG A 133 -9.81 -17.51 3.47
C ARG A 133 -10.92 -16.52 3.86
N GLN A 134 -10.79 -15.26 3.51
CA GLN A 134 -11.74 -14.19 3.80
C GLN A 134 -12.66 -13.88 2.63
N ASP A 135 -12.72 -14.77 1.62
CA ASP A 135 -13.52 -14.59 0.40
C ASP A 135 -13.23 -13.24 -0.31
N PRO A 136 -11.95 -12.87 -0.57
CA PRO A 136 -11.64 -11.61 -1.23
C PRO A 136 -11.94 -11.68 -2.73
N ASP A 137 -12.34 -10.56 -3.33
CA ASP A 137 -12.36 -10.40 -4.79
C ASP A 137 -11.03 -9.82 -5.27
N VAL A 138 -10.52 -8.84 -4.50
CA VAL A 138 -9.28 -8.11 -4.79
C VAL A 138 -8.34 -8.23 -3.60
N VAL A 139 -7.09 -8.57 -3.89
CA VAL A 139 -6.01 -8.62 -2.90
C VAL A 139 -4.90 -7.67 -3.31
N MET A 140 -4.46 -6.80 -2.41
CA MET A 140 -3.24 -6.00 -2.62
C MET A 140 -2.15 -6.44 -1.66
N VAL A 141 -0.98 -6.76 -2.21
CA VAL A 141 0.22 -7.11 -1.45
C VAL A 141 1.21 -5.97 -1.58
N GLY A 142 1.43 -5.22 -0.49
CA GLY A 142 2.22 -3.98 -0.49
C GLY A 142 3.64 -4.16 -1.04
N GLU A 143 4.21 -5.34 -0.89
CA GLU A 143 5.47 -5.72 -1.54
C GLU A 143 5.68 -7.24 -1.58
N ILE A 144 6.48 -7.68 -2.56
CA ILE A 144 6.87 -9.07 -2.74
C ILE A 144 8.40 -9.15 -2.63
N ARG A 145 8.90 -9.51 -1.45
CA ARG A 145 10.34 -9.60 -1.16
C ARG A 145 10.90 -11.01 -1.16
N ASP A 146 10.03 -12.01 -1.04
CA ASP A 146 10.40 -13.41 -0.87
C ASP A 146 9.63 -14.33 -1.82
N ASN A 147 10.16 -15.53 -2.04
CA ASN A 147 9.60 -16.51 -2.97
C ASN A 147 8.24 -17.05 -2.50
N GLU A 148 8.00 -17.11 -1.19
CA GLU A 148 6.78 -17.67 -0.63
C GLU A 148 5.59 -16.76 -0.90
N THR A 149 5.75 -15.46 -0.60
CA THR A 149 4.80 -14.39 -0.91
C THR A 149 4.56 -14.33 -2.42
N ALA A 150 5.61 -14.40 -3.25
CA ALA A 150 5.49 -14.39 -4.71
C ALA A 150 4.64 -15.57 -5.22
N ASN A 151 4.93 -16.79 -4.74
CA ASN A 151 4.19 -17.98 -5.13
C ASN A 151 2.72 -17.89 -4.72
N LEU A 152 2.44 -17.44 -3.49
CA LEU A 152 1.07 -17.26 -3.02
C LEU A 152 0.30 -16.22 -3.82
N ALA A 153 0.93 -15.09 -4.16
CA ALA A 153 0.31 -14.04 -4.96
C ALA A 153 -0.02 -14.54 -6.37
N VAL A 154 0.87 -15.32 -7.00
CA VAL A 154 0.61 -15.93 -8.31
C VAL A 154 -0.52 -16.95 -8.22
N GLN A 155 -0.53 -17.79 -7.20
CA GLN A 155 -1.63 -18.75 -7.00
C GLN A 155 -2.96 -18.03 -6.81
N ALA A 156 -3.02 -16.98 -5.99
CA ALA A 156 -4.22 -16.17 -5.80
C ALA A 156 -4.75 -15.60 -7.13
N ALA A 157 -3.86 -15.05 -7.96
CA ALA A 157 -4.23 -14.52 -9.27
C ALA A 157 -4.77 -15.60 -10.22
N LEU A 158 -4.24 -16.82 -10.14
CA LEU A 158 -4.69 -17.96 -10.95
C LEU A 158 -5.99 -18.59 -10.42
N THR A 159 -6.31 -18.40 -9.14
CA THR A 159 -7.49 -18.99 -8.47
C THR A 159 -8.69 -18.04 -8.41
N GLY A 160 -8.71 -16.99 -9.25
CA GLY A 160 -9.89 -16.17 -9.46
C GLY A 160 -9.87 -14.81 -8.75
N HIS A 161 -8.74 -14.38 -8.20
CA HIS A 161 -8.61 -13.09 -7.53
C HIS A 161 -7.91 -12.08 -8.44
N LEU A 162 -8.28 -10.81 -8.34
CA LEU A 162 -7.47 -9.73 -8.88
C LEU A 162 -6.40 -9.34 -7.85
N VAL A 163 -5.14 -9.52 -8.19
CA VAL A 163 -4.00 -9.30 -7.29
C VAL A 163 -3.19 -8.09 -7.73
N PHE A 164 -2.93 -7.18 -6.78
CA PHE A 164 -2.09 -6.00 -6.92
C PHE A 164 -0.79 -6.15 -6.14
#